data_AF-A0A7C6W5D9-F1
#
_entry.id   AF-A0A7C6W5D9-F1
#
_cell.length_a   1.000
_cell.length_b   1.000
_cell.length_c   1.000
_cell.angle_alpha   90.00
_cell.angle_beta   90.00
_cell.angle_gamma   90.00
#
_symmetry.space_group_name_H-M   'P 1'
#
loop_
_entity.id
_entity.type
_entity.pdbx_description
1 polymer ?
#
loop_
_entity_poly.entity_id
_entity_poly.type
_entity_poly.pdbx_seq_one_letter_code
_entity_poly.pdbx_strand_id
1 'polypeptide(L)' 'MHKNVILAGVGGQGVLTLAGIIDHAAMQSGLLIKQAEVHGMSQRGGAVQS' A
#
# COMPACT_ATOMS: atom_id res chain seq x y z
N MET A 1 -7.79 -20.69 4.03
CA MET A 1 -8.15 -19.52 4.87
C MET A 1 -7.69 -18.27 4.16
N HIS A 2 -8.58 -17.30 3.93
CA HIS A 2 -8.22 -16.00 3.35
C HIS A 2 -7.96 -15.00 4.47
N LYS A 3 -6.85 -14.26 4.40
CA LYS A 3 -6.49 -13.20 5.33
C LYS A 3 -6.42 -11.88 4.58
N ASN A 4 -7.09 -10.86 5.10
CA ASN A 4 -7.03 -9.49 4.57
C ASN A 4 -6.26 -8.62 5.55
N VAL A 5 -5.37 -7.78 5.03
CA VAL A 5 -4.54 -6.85 5.81
C VAL A 5 -4.73 -5.45 5.23
N ILE A 6 -4.91 -4.46 6.10
CA ILE A 6 -4.96 -3.05 5.70
C ILE A 6 -3.68 -2.38 6.21
N LEU A 7 -2.93 -1.78 5.29
CA LEU A 7 -1.78 -0.92 5.60
C LEU A 7 -2.23 0.52 5.45
N ALA A 8 -2.06 1.31 6.51
CA ALA A 8 -2.41 2.73 6.54
C ALA A 8 -1.21 3.55 7.00
N GLY A 9 -1.06 4.73 6.40
CA GLY A 9 0.04 5.64 6.72
C GLY A 9 -0.12 6.97 6.01
N VAL A 10 0.74 7.93 6.37
CA VAL A 10 0.78 9.24 5.75
C VAL A 10 1.60 9.18 4.45
N GLY A 11 1.14 9.88 3.42
CA GLY A 11 1.84 9.97 2.13
C GLY A 11 3.29 10.41 2.29
N GLY A 12 4.21 9.69 1.65
CA GLY A 12 5.64 9.98 1.73
C GLY A 12 6.40 9.39 2.92
N GLN A 13 5.73 8.63 3.80
CA GLN A 13 6.38 7.93 4.93
C GLN A 13 6.75 6.47 4.61
N GLY A 14 6.66 6.06 3.34
CA GLY A 14 7.09 4.72 2.90
C GLY A 14 6.06 3.61 3.05
N VAL A 15 4.76 3.92 3.23
CA VAL A 15 3.70 2.89 3.34
C VAL A 15 3.66 1.93 2.15
N LEU A 16 3.97 2.42 0.94
CA LEU A 16 4.01 1.58 -0.27
C LEU A 16 5.25 0.72 -0.36
N THR A 17 6.38 1.25 0.11
CA THR A 17 7.62 0.48 0.23
C THR A 17 7.43 -0.67 1.21
N LEU A 18 6.79 -0.42 2.35
CA LEU A 18 6.44 -1.46 3.32
C LEU A 18 5.51 -2.52 2.70
N ALA A 19 4.46 -2.09 1.99
CA ALA A 19 3.53 -3.00 1.33
C ALA A 19 4.25 -3.92 0.33
N GLY A 20 5.13 -3.36 -0.52
CA GLY A 20 5.94 -4.13 -1.46
C GLY A 20 6.90 -5.12 -0.81
N ILE A 21 7.49 -4.78 0.35
CA ILE A 21 8.35 -5.70 1.11
C ILE A 21 7.54 -6.90 1.64
N ILE A 22 6.34 -6.64 2.18
CA ILE A 22 5.45 -7.69 2.69
C ILE A 22 5.02 -8.61 1.54
N ASP A 23 4.64 -8.03 0.40
CA ASP A 23 4.26 -8.78 -0.80
C ASP A 23 5.39 -9.69 -1.28
N HIS A 24 6.62 -9.17 -1.37
CA HIS A 24 7.77 -9.95 -1.79
C HIS A 24 8.04 -11.12 -0.84
N ALA A 25 8.00 -10.87 0.48
CA ALA A 25 8.19 -11.92 1.49
C ALA A 25 7.09 -12.99 1.42
N ALA A 26 5.84 -12.59 1.19
CA ALA A 26 4.72 -13.52 1.05
C ALA A 26 4.85 -14.38 -0.22
N MET A 27 5.22 -13.79 -1.36
CA MET A 27 5.50 -14.53 -2.60
C MET A 27 6.67 -15.51 -2.43
N GLN A 28 7.76 -15.10 -1.78
CA GLN A 28 8.90 -15.99 -1.47
C GLN A 28 8.50 -17.17 -0.56
N SER A 29 7.47 -16.97 0.26
CA SER A 29 6.90 -18.02 1.12
C SER A 29 5.88 -18.90 0.40
N GLY A 30 5.70 -18.73 -0.92
CA GLY A 30 4.74 -19.50 -1.73
C GLY A 30 3.28 -19.11 -1.52
N LEU A 31 3.01 -17.94 -0.92
CA LEU A 31 1.64 -17.45 -0.69
C LEU A 31 1.10 -16.74 -1.92
N LEU A 32 -0.17 -16.99 -2.22
CA LEU A 32 -0.92 -16.24 -3.23
C LEU A 32 -1.46 -14.96 -2.60
N ILE A 33 -1.06 -13.82 -3.16
CA ILE A 33 -1.42 -12.49 -2.68
C ILE A 33 -2.05 -11.66 -3.80
N LYS A 34 -2.94 -10.76 -3.40
CA LYS A 34 -3.48 -9.69 -4.24
C LYS A 34 -3.37 -8.40 -3.46
N GLN A 35 -2.55 -7.48 -3.95
CA GLN A 35 -2.42 -6.14 -3.40
C GLN A 35 -3.32 -5.19 -4.18
N ALA A 36 -4.06 -4.36 -3.46
CA ALA A 36 -4.79 -3.24 -4.01
C ALA A 36 -4.36 -1.98 -3.25
N GLU A 37 -4.07 -0.92 -3.99
CA GLU A 37 -3.65 0.35 -3.42
C GLU A 37 -4.69 1.43 -3.73
N VAL A 38 -5.10 2.16 -2.69
CA VAL A 38 -5.92 3.36 -2.84
C VAL A 38 -5.08 4.57 -2.44
N HIS A 39 -4.69 5.36 -3.43
CA HIS A 39 -4.01 6.62 -3.21
C HIS A 39 -5.06 7.71 -3.00
N GLY A 40 -5.15 8.28 -1.80
CA GLY A 40 -5.67 9.63 -1.67
C GLY A 40 -4.65 10.56 -2.31
N MET A 41 -5.00 11.22 -3.42
CA MET A 41 -4.16 12.25 -4.04
C MET A 41 -4.05 13.46 -3.09
N SER A 42 -3.30 13.32 -2.01
CA SER A 42 -2.82 14.43 -1.22
C SER A 42 -1.79 15.14 -2.08
N GLN A 43 -2.24 16.06 -2.93
CA GLN A 43 -1.36 17.04 -3.58
C GLN A 43 -0.50 17.64 -2.47
N ARG A 44 0.82 17.45 -2.54
CA ARG A 44 1.74 18.10 -1.61
C ARG A 44 1.71 19.60 -1.92
N GLY A 45 0.80 20.33 -1.27
CA GLY A 45 0.80 21.81 -1.20
C GLY A 45 -0.05 22.59 -2.21
N GLY A 46 -1.07 22.01 -2.86
CA GLY A 46 -1.93 22.74 -3.79
C GLY A 46 -3.42 22.45 -3.56
N ALA A 47 -4.27 23.48 -3.67
CA ALA A 47 -5.72 23.29 -3.64
C ALA A 47 -6.16 22.49 -4.87
N VAL A 48 -6.82 21.36 -4.65
CA VAL A 48 -7.48 20.60 -5.71
C VAL A 48 -8.75 21.35 -6.09
N GLN A 49 -8.72 22.04 -7.23
CA GLN A 49 -9.92 22.60 -7.84
C GLN A 49 -10.55 21.55 -8.77
N SER A 50 -11.88 21.44 -8.69
CA SER A 50 -12.71 20.48 -9.44
C SER A 50 -12.68 20.70 -10.94
#